data_AF-A0A1F7LPZ9-F1
#
_entry.id   AF-A0A1F7LPZ9-F1
#
_cell.length_a   1.000
_cell.length_b   1.000
_cell.length_c   1.000
_cell.angle_alpha   90.00
_cell.angle_beta   90.00
_cell.angle_gamma   90.00
#
_symmetry.space_group_name_H-M   'P 1'
#
loop_
_entity.id
_entity.type
_entity.pdbx_description
1 polymer ?
#
loop_
_entity_poly.entity_id
_entity_poly.type
_entity_poly.pdbx_seq_one_letter_code
_entity_poly.pdbx_strand_id
1 'polypeptide(L)' 'MTARDATAEVFWTAFRTLPRASREAVLGRLLRDRRTREDLLDVAVSLARASEKSIPYEKVRVHLRKTGRL' A
#
# COMPACT_ATOMS: atom_id res chain seq x y z
N MET A 1 -0.86 -23.14 1.30
CA MET A 1 -0.23 -22.26 0.29
C MET A 1 -0.89 -22.53 -1.04
N THR A 2 -1.51 -21.54 -1.67
CA THR A 2 -2.06 -21.69 -3.02
C THR A 2 -0.96 -21.49 -4.07
N ALA A 3 -1.19 -21.94 -5.31
CA ALA A 3 -0.25 -21.68 -6.41
C ALA A 3 -0.01 -20.18 -6.65
N ARG A 4 -1.02 -19.34 -6.36
CA ARG A 4 -0.93 -17.88 -6.45
C ARG A 4 0.00 -17.32 -5.38
N ASP A 5 -0.14 -17.78 -4.13
CA ASP A 5 0.73 -17.35 -3.03
C ASP A 5 2.19 -17.76 -3.30
N ALA A 6 2.40 -18.97 -3.80
CA ALA A 6 3.74 -19.45 -4.16
C ALA A 6 4.37 -18.59 -5.26
N THR A 7 3.58 -18.19 -6.25
CA THR A 7 4.04 -17.30 -7.33
C THR A 7 4.42 -15.93 -6.78
N ALA A 8 3.61 -15.36 -5.88
CA ALA A 8 3.90 -14.07 -5.25
C ALA A 8 5.21 -14.12 -4.44
N GLU A 9 5.43 -15.20 -3.68
CA GLU A 9 6.67 -15.40 -2.91
C GLU A 9 7.92 -15.52 -3.79
N VAL A 10 7.81 -16.15 -4.97
CA VAL A 10 8.90 -16.21 -5.94
C VAL A 10 9.27 -14.80 -6.43
N PHE A 11 8.29 -13.98 -6.79
CA PHE A 11 8.54 -12.59 -7.22
C PHE A 11 9.16 -11.76 -6.10
N TRP A 12 8.67 -11.92 -4.86
CA TRP A 12 9.22 -11.20 -3.71
C TRP A 12 10.68 -11.59 -3.43
N THR A 13 10.96 -12.89 -3.44
CA THR A 13 12.32 -13.42 -3.24
C THR A 13 13.26 -12.93 -4.34
N ALA A 14 12.84 -13.01 -5.61
CA ALA A 14 13.62 -12.53 -6.74
C ALA A 14 13.91 -11.02 -6.63
N PHE A 15 12.91 -10.21 -6.25
CA PHE A 15 13.12 -8.78 -6.04
C PHE A 15 14.13 -8.49 -4.92
N ARG A 16 14.06 -9.24 -3.81
CA ARG A 16 14.93 -9.06 -2.64
C ARG A 16 16.39 -9.41 -2.91
N THR A 17 16.66 -10.33 -3.83
CA THR A 17 18.03 -10.74 -4.20
C THR A 17 18.69 -9.82 -5.22
N LEU A 18 17.94 -8.90 -5.85
CA LEU A 18 18.48 -7.97 -6.83
C LEU A 18 19.52 -7.01 -6.22
N PRO A 19 20.58 -6.65 -6.97
CA PRO A 19 21.45 -5.54 -6.64
C PRO A 19 20.66 -4.24 -6.46
N ARG A 20 21.20 -3.30 -5.68
CA ARG A 20 20.51 -2.04 -5.33
C ARG A 20 19.99 -1.28 -6.57
N ALA A 21 20.84 -1.09 -7.58
CA ALA A 21 20.46 -0.37 -8.81
C ALA A 21 19.28 -1.03 -9.52
N SER A 22 19.25 -2.37 -9.57
CA SER A 22 18.15 -3.13 -10.18
C SER A 22 16.87 -3.03 -9.35
N ARG A 23 16.97 -3.03 -8.01
CA ARG A 23 15.80 -2.78 -7.14
C ARG A 23 15.23 -1.39 -7.35
N GLU A 24 16.08 -0.37 -7.43
CA GLU A 24 15.68 1.01 -7.71
C GLU A 24 15.00 1.14 -9.08
N ALA A 25 15.50 0.43 -10.10
CA ALA A 25 14.86 0.39 -11.41
C ALA A 25 13.46 -0.26 -11.38
N VAL A 26 13.28 -1.35 -10.63
CA VAL A 26 11.97 -2.00 -10.44
C VAL A 26 11.01 -1.05 -9.71
N LEU A 27 11.43 -0.46 -8.59
CA LEU A 27 10.64 0.51 -7.84
C LEU A 27 10.26 1.72 -8.72
N GLY A 28 11.20 2.22 -9.51
CA GLY A 28 10.95 3.31 -10.45
C GLY A 28 9.87 2.98 -11.48
N ARG A 29 9.81 1.74 -11.98
CA ARG A 29 8.75 1.29 -12.88
C ARG A 29 7.39 1.22 -12.17
N LEU A 30 7.35 0.63 -10.97
CA LEU A 30 6.12 0.53 -10.17
C LEU A 30 5.54 1.90 -9.84
N LEU A 31 6.39 2.88 -9.52
CA LEU A 31 5.95 4.24 -9.18
C LEU A 31 5.57 5.09 -10.42
N ARG A 32 6.05 4.75 -11.61
CA ARG A 32 5.65 5.45 -12.86
C ARG A 32 4.25 5.05 -13.31
N ASP A 33 3.88 3.78 -13.12
CA ASP A 33 2.52 3.34 -13.37
C ASP A 33 1.56 3.98 -12.37
N ARG A 34 0.55 4.71 -12.88
CA ARG A 34 -0.32 5.54 -12.03
C ARG A 34 -1.11 4.68 -11.04
N ARG A 35 -1.73 3.60 -11.53
CA ARG A 35 -2.60 2.75 -10.71
C ARG A 35 -1.79 2.05 -9.63
N THR A 36 -0.68 1.43 -10.01
CA THR A 36 0.22 0.76 -9.07
C THR A 36 0.78 1.73 -8.03
N ARG A 37 1.13 2.96 -8.43
CA ARG A 37 1.58 3.98 -7.49
C ARG A 37 0.51 4.34 -6.46
N GLU A 38 -0.74 4.55 -6.90
CA GLU A 38 -1.87 4.86 -6.00
C GLU A 38 -2.08 3.73 -4.99
N ASP A 39 -2.12 2.47 -5.46
CA ASP A 39 -2.28 1.28 -4.61
C ASP A 39 -1.14 1.18 -3.56
N LEU A 40 0.12 1.41 -3.97
CA LEU A 40 1.26 1.37 -3.05
C LEU A 40 1.20 2.46 -1.97
N LEU A 41 0.75 3.66 -2.33
CA LEU A 41 0.60 4.75 -1.37
C LEU A 41 -0.50 4.45 -0.35
N ASP A 42 -1.65 3.94 -0.80
CA ASP A 42 -2.75 3.58 0.09
C ASP A 42 -2.35 2.48 1.08
N VAL A 43 -1.65 1.43 0.59
CA VAL A 43 -1.12 0.37 1.46
C VAL A 43 -0.10 0.91 2.45
N ALA A 44 0.83 1.77 2.00
CA ALA A 44 1.84 2.37 2.88
C ALA A 44 1.21 3.22 3.98
N VAL A 45 0.20 4.05 3.64
CA VAL A 45 -0.56 4.84 4.61
C VAL A 45 -1.31 3.93 5.59
N SER A 46 -1.97 2.88 5.09
CA SER A 46 -2.68 1.92 5.94
C SER A 46 -1.73 1.24 6.95
N LEU A 47 -0.57 0.76 6.48
CA LEU A 47 0.44 0.13 7.34
C LEU A 47 1.00 1.09 8.39
N ALA A 48 1.27 2.35 8.02
CA ALA A 48 1.74 3.37 8.95
C ALA A 48 0.73 3.67 10.07
N ARG A 49 -0.56 3.47 9.79
CA ARG A 49 -1.67 3.73 10.71
C ARG A 49 -2.20 2.48 11.39
N ALA A 50 -1.58 1.32 11.19
CA ALA A 50 -2.06 0.03 11.71
C ALA A 50 -2.14 -0.03 13.25
N SER A 51 -1.36 0.80 13.95
CA SER A 51 -1.38 0.93 15.41
C SER A 51 -2.40 1.94 15.93
N GLU A 52 -3.04 2.72 15.05
CA GLU A 52 -4.07 3.66 15.45
C GLU A 52 -5.35 2.92 15.85
N LYS A 53 -6.02 3.41 16.90
CA LYS A 53 -7.35 2.90 17.23
C LYS A 53 -8.31 3.23 16.09
N SER A 54 -8.88 2.19 15.50
CA SER A 54 -9.97 2.35 14.55
C SER A 54 -11.13 3.11 15.21
N ILE A 55 -11.69 4.06 14.48
CA ILE A 55 -12.87 4.80 14.90
C ILE A 55 -14.07 4.34 14.04
N PRO A 56 -15.24 4.10 14.65
CA PRO A 56 -16.44 3.79 13.89
C PRO A 56 -16.73 4.86 12.85
N TYR A 57 -17.09 4.44 11.63
CA TYR A 57 -17.35 5.34 10.51
C TYR A 57 -18.41 6.41 10.84
N GLU A 58 -19.40 6.07 11.66
CA GLU A 58 -20.43 7.04 12.08
C GLU A 58 -19.84 8.23 12.87
N LYS A 59 -18.81 8.00 13.71
CA LYS A 59 -18.13 9.09 14.42
C LYS A 59 -17.40 10.01 13.44
N VAL A 60 -16.82 9.44 12.38
CA VAL A 60 -16.19 10.21 11.29
C VAL A 60 -17.23 11.06 10.57
N ARG A 61 -18.38 10.48 10.18
CA ARG A 61 -19.47 11.19 9.51
C ARG A 61 -19.99 12.38 10.32
N VAL A 62 -20.23 12.18 11.62
CA VAL A 62 -20.68 13.25 12.53
C VAL A 62 -19.64 14.37 12.58
N HIS A 63 -18.34 14.04 12.67
CA HIS A 63 -17.28 15.04 12.65
C HIS A 63 -17.22 15.83 11.33
N LEU A 64 -17.34 15.14 10.19
CA LEU A 64 -17.30 15.79 8.86
C LEU A 64 -18.51 16.72 8.63
N ARG A 65 -19.71 16.32 9.05
CA ARG A 65 -20.90 17.19 9.03
C ARG A 65 -20.71 18.44 9.89
N LYS A 66 -20.15 18.30 11.10
CA LYS A 66 -19.88 19.44 11.99
C LYS A 66 -18.84 20.41 11.43
N THR A 67 -17.92 19.93 10.60
CA THR A 67 -16.85 20.74 10.00
C THR A 67 -17.17 21.23 8.59
N GLY A 68 -18.39 20.99 8.09
CA GLY A 68 -18.84 21.46 6.76
C GLY A 68 -18.11 20.80 5.59
N ARG A 69 -17.52 19.62 5.81
CA ARG A 69 -16.77 18.86 4.78
C ARG A 69 -17.61 17.76 4.12
N LEU A 70 -18.90 17.71 4.45
CA LEU A 70 -19.86 16.69 4.02
C LEU A 70 -21.26 17.28 3.92
#